data_AF-A0AAP0B2C0-F1
#
_entry.id   AF-A0AAP0B2C0-F1
#
_cell.length_a   1.000
_cell.length_b   1.000
_cell.length_c   1.000
_cell.angle_alpha   90.00
_cell.angle_beta   90.00
_cell.angle_gamma   90.00
#
_symmetry.space_group_name_H-M   'P 1'
#
loop_
_entity.id
_entity.type
_entity.pdbx_description
1 polymer ?
#
loop_
_entity_poly.entity_id
_entity_poly.type
_entity_poly.pdbx_seq_one_letter_code
_entity_poly.pdbx_strand_id
1 'polypeptide(L)'
;MREVQLPEARAFYGFQIAIENIHSEMYSLLLETYIKDPAEKSRLFHAIETIPCVARKAQWALRWIDASDTFAERILAFACVEGIFFSGSFCSIFWLKKRGLMPGLTFSNELISRDEGLHCDFACLLYSLLNNKLSEERVRGIIADAVDIEKEFVCDALPRAPSSE
;
A
#
# COMPACT_ATOMS: atom_id res chain seq x y z
N MET A 1 0.08 -12.66 -11.45
CA MET A 1 0.90 -13.79 -11.95
C MET A 1 0.31 -14.59 -13.11
N ARG A 2 -0.97 -15.02 -13.08
CA ARG A 2 -1.52 -15.93 -14.12
C ARG A 2 -1.60 -15.32 -15.52
N GLU A 3 -1.71 -14.00 -15.63
CA GLU A 3 -1.87 -13.29 -16.91
C GLU A 3 -0.52 -12.93 -17.56
N VAL A 4 0.55 -12.79 -16.77
CA VAL A 4 1.89 -12.44 -17.28
C VAL A 4 2.69 -13.72 -17.53
N GLN A 5 2.98 -13.99 -18.81
CA GLN A 5 3.69 -15.22 -19.20
C GLN A 5 5.22 -15.07 -19.25
N LEU A 6 5.73 -13.84 -19.27
CA LEU A 6 7.17 -13.57 -19.35
C LEU A 6 7.90 -14.15 -18.13
N PRO A 7 8.94 -14.98 -18.31
CA PRO A 7 9.62 -15.64 -17.21
C PRO A 7 10.29 -14.64 -16.26
N GLU A 8 10.83 -13.54 -16.76
CA GLU A 8 11.46 -12.47 -15.97
C GLU A 8 10.45 -11.83 -15.01
N ALA A 9 9.25 -11.54 -15.52
CA ALA A 9 8.20 -10.95 -14.70
C ALA A 9 7.63 -11.93 -13.68
N ARG A 10 7.55 -13.23 -14.03
CA ARG A 10 7.15 -14.28 -13.09
C ARG A 10 8.19 -14.46 -11.99
N ALA A 11 9.48 -14.36 -12.31
CA ALA A 11 10.55 -14.40 -11.32
C ALA A 11 10.45 -13.21 -10.34
N PHE A 12 10.22 -12.00 -10.86
CA PHE A 12 9.99 -10.82 -10.03
C PHE A 12 8.79 -11.02 -9.09
N TYR A 13 7.62 -11.38 -9.63
CA TYR A 13 6.43 -11.60 -8.80
C TYR A 13 6.61 -12.72 -7.76
N GLY A 14 7.35 -13.78 -8.10
CA GLY A 14 7.67 -14.85 -7.15
C GLY A 14 8.47 -14.33 -5.95
N PHE A 15 9.44 -13.45 -6.19
CA PHE A 15 10.23 -12.82 -5.13
C PHE A 15 9.42 -11.78 -4.35
N GLN A 16 8.64 -10.95 -5.04
CA GLN A 16 7.73 -9.99 -4.42
C GLN A 16 6.81 -10.67 -3.40
N ILE A 17 6.19 -11.81 -3.75
CA ILE A 17 5.32 -12.54 -2.81
C ILE A 17 6.07 -13.01 -1.56
N ALA A 18 7.31 -13.46 -1.72
CA ALA A 18 8.13 -13.86 -0.58
C ALA A 18 8.45 -12.66 0.33
N ILE A 19 8.78 -11.51 -0.27
CA ILE A 19 9.04 -10.25 0.45
C ILE A 19 7.78 -9.73 1.15
N GLU A 20 6.61 -9.75 0.51
CA GLU A 20 5.35 -9.35 1.13
C GLU A 20 4.97 -10.22 2.34
N ASN A 21 5.31 -11.51 2.33
CA ASN A 21 5.12 -12.35 3.51
C ASN A 21 6.01 -11.91 4.67
N ILE A 22 7.24 -11.46 4.39
CA ILE A 22 8.15 -10.90 5.39
C ILE A 22 7.64 -9.55 5.89
N HIS A 23 7.08 -8.69 5.01
CA HIS A 23 6.42 -7.45 5.42
C HIS A 23 5.28 -7.73 6.43
N SER A 24 4.42 -8.71 6.11
CA SER A 24 3.31 -9.12 6.97
C SER A 24 3.78 -9.65 8.34
N GLU A 25 4.82 -10.48 8.36
CA GLU A 25 5.44 -10.96 9.61
C GLU A 25 5.98 -9.79 10.45
N MET A 26 6.71 -8.88 9.81
CA MET A 26 7.27 -7.71 10.48
C MET A 26 6.19 -6.81 11.09
N TYR A 27 5.11 -6.53 10.38
CA TYR A 27 3.99 -5.75 10.93
C TYR A 27 3.30 -6.47 12.08
N SER A 28 3.11 -7.79 11.98
CA SER A 28 2.54 -8.61 13.06
C SER A 28 3.41 -8.55 14.32
N LEU A 29 4.73 -8.70 14.17
CA LEU A 29 5.68 -8.60 15.27
C LEU A 29 5.68 -7.21 15.92
N LEU A 30 5.60 -6.14 15.13
CA LEU A 30 5.50 -4.76 15.64
C LEU A 30 4.21 -4.55 16.44
N LEU A 31 3.07 -5.03 15.93
CA LEU A 31 1.79 -4.99 16.64
C LEU A 31 1.85 -5.76 17.96
N GLU A 32 2.40 -6.96 17.98
CA GLU A 32 2.58 -7.73 19.23
C GLU A 32 3.51 -7.04 20.23
N THR A 33 4.55 -6.38 19.72
CA THR A 33 5.54 -5.69 20.53
C THR A 33 4.97 -4.44 21.17
N TYR A 34 4.18 -3.65 20.45
CA TYR A 34 3.70 -2.34 20.94
C TYR A 34 2.30 -2.36 21.54
N ILE A 35 1.40 -3.24 21.07
CA ILE A 35 0.02 -3.30 21.55
C ILE A 35 -0.12 -4.44 22.56
N LYS A 36 -0.28 -4.07 23.83
CA LYS A 36 -0.38 -5.05 24.95
C LYS A 36 -1.80 -5.46 25.28
N ASP A 37 -2.77 -4.58 25.05
CA ASP A 37 -4.18 -4.90 25.24
C ASP A 37 -4.66 -5.92 24.18
N PRO A 38 -5.10 -7.12 24.58
CA PRO A 38 -5.61 -8.12 23.64
C PRO A 38 -6.84 -7.67 22.86
N ALA A 39 -7.71 -6.84 23.46
CA ALA A 39 -8.93 -6.37 22.79
C ALA A 39 -8.59 -5.39 21.66
N GLU A 40 -7.76 -4.39 21.96
CA GLU A 40 -7.26 -3.45 20.94
C GLU A 40 -6.44 -4.16 19.86
N LYS A 41 -5.59 -5.12 20.25
CA LYS A 41 -4.84 -5.95 19.29
C LYS A 41 -5.77 -6.70 18.35
N SER A 42 -6.81 -7.36 18.88
CA SER A 42 -7.80 -8.07 18.06
C SER A 42 -8.51 -7.12 17.10
N ARG A 43 -8.90 -5.92 17.57
CA ARG A 43 -9.51 -4.90 16.72
C ARG A 43 -8.61 -4.51 15.55
N LEU A 44 -7.33 -4.27 15.81
CA LEU A 44 -6.34 -3.86 14.79
C LEU A 44 -6.00 -4.99 13.81
N PHE A 45 -5.97 -6.25 14.23
CA PHE A 45 -5.81 -7.39 13.31
C PHE A 45 -7.01 -7.56 12.37
N HIS A 46 -8.21 -7.16 12.80
CA HIS A 46 -9.43 -7.15 11.98
C HIS A 46 -9.73 -5.75 11.41
N ALA A 47 -8.70 -4.93 11.16
CA ALA A 47 -8.86 -3.53 10.75
C ALA A 47 -9.70 -3.33 9.49
N ILE A 48 -9.71 -4.29 8.55
CA ILE A 48 -10.57 -4.23 7.36
C ILE A 48 -12.06 -4.19 7.74
N GLU A 49 -12.45 -4.85 8.83
CA GLU A 49 -13.84 -4.90 9.32
C GLU A 49 -14.13 -3.83 10.37
N THR A 50 -13.11 -3.42 11.13
CA THR A 50 -13.28 -2.54 12.30
C THR A 50 -12.90 -1.08 12.06
N ILE A 51 -12.19 -0.77 10.97
CA ILE A 51 -11.72 0.59 10.65
C ILE A 51 -12.25 1.00 9.26
N PRO A 52 -13.23 1.93 9.19
CA PRO A 52 -13.88 2.31 7.93
C PRO A 52 -12.94 2.73 6.80
N CYS A 53 -11.90 3.53 7.09
CA CYS A 53 -10.96 3.97 6.06
C CYS A 53 -10.10 2.81 5.50
N VAL A 54 -9.82 1.77 6.30
CA VAL A 54 -9.16 0.55 5.85
C VAL A 54 -10.11 -0.30 5.00
N ALA A 55 -11.38 -0.43 5.44
CA ALA A 55 -12.43 -1.10 4.66
C ALA A 55 -12.56 -0.48 3.25
N ARG A 56 -12.54 0.85 3.15
CA ARG A 56 -12.63 1.58 1.87
C ARG A 56 -11.45 1.30 0.94
N LYS A 57 -10.22 1.25 1.47
CA LYS A 57 -9.04 0.83 0.70
C LYS A 57 -9.20 -0.59 0.15
N ALA A 58 -9.63 -1.52 1.00
CA ALA A 58 -9.85 -2.92 0.61
C ALA A 58 -10.93 -3.04 -0.48
N GLN A 59 -12.05 -2.34 -0.32
CA GLN A 59 -13.13 -2.31 -1.32
C GLN A 59 -12.67 -1.71 -2.65
N TRP A 60 -11.88 -0.63 -2.62
CA TRP A 60 -11.29 -0.05 -3.83
C TRP A 60 -10.39 -1.08 -4.52
N ALA A 61 -9.50 -1.75 -3.78
CA ALA A 61 -8.59 -2.75 -4.34
C ALA A 61 -9.37 -3.93 -4.96
N LEU A 62 -10.35 -4.48 -4.25
CA LEU A 62 -11.20 -5.58 -4.75
C LEU A 62 -11.93 -5.21 -6.04
N ARG A 63 -12.48 -3.99 -6.13
CA ARG A 63 -13.16 -3.51 -7.35
C ARG A 63 -12.22 -3.56 -8.56
N TRP A 64 -10.97 -3.17 -8.41
CA TRP A 64 -10.03 -3.15 -9.53
C TRP A 64 -9.39 -4.51 -9.79
N ILE A 65 -9.24 -5.36 -8.78
CA ILE A 65 -8.65 -6.69 -8.94
C ILE A 65 -9.66 -7.66 -9.56
N ASP A 66 -10.91 -7.69 -9.06
CA ASP A 66 -11.90 -8.70 -9.45
C ASP A 66 -12.87 -8.23 -10.55
N ALA A 67 -13.21 -6.94 -10.58
CA ALA A 67 -14.26 -6.41 -11.47
C ALA A 67 -13.72 -5.55 -12.64
N SER A 68 -12.40 -5.40 -12.76
CA SER A 68 -11.80 -4.63 -13.85
C SER A 68 -11.80 -5.40 -15.17
N ASP A 69 -12.20 -4.72 -16.24
CA ASP A 69 -12.35 -5.30 -17.57
C ASP A 69 -11.00 -5.59 -18.24
N THR A 70 -9.94 -4.84 -17.89
CA THR A 70 -8.66 -4.91 -18.62
C THR A 70 -7.44 -5.14 -17.71
N PHE A 71 -6.45 -5.84 -18.27
CA PHE A 71 -5.16 -6.04 -17.62
C PHE A 71 -4.42 -4.72 -17.37
N ALA A 72 -4.60 -3.73 -18.25
CA ALA A 72 -4.01 -2.40 -18.12
C ALA A 72 -4.56 -1.66 -16.88
N GLU A 73 -5.87 -1.73 -16.64
CA GLU A 73 -6.49 -1.20 -15.42
C GLU A 73 -6.03 -1.95 -14.17
N ARG A 74 -5.92 -3.29 -14.23
CA ARG A 74 -5.41 -4.09 -13.11
C ARG A 74 -3.98 -3.72 -12.73
N ILE A 75 -3.07 -3.60 -13.71
CA ILE A 75 -1.69 -3.15 -13.44
C ILE A 75 -1.66 -1.74 -12.86
N LEU A 76 -2.44 -0.81 -13.41
CA LEU A 76 -2.43 0.57 -12.93
C LEU A 76 -2.98 0.65 -11.50
N ALA A 77 -4.05 -0.07 -11.21
CA ALA A 77 -4.60 -0.15 -9.86
C ALA A 77 -3.60 -0.79 -8.89
N PHE A 78 -2.91 -1.84 -9.32
CA PHE A 78 -1.83 -2.46 -8.55
C PHE A 78 -0.70 -1.47 -8.25
N ALA A 79 -0.24 -0.68 -9.23
CA ALA A 79 0.74 0.39 -8.99
C ALA A 79 0.27 1.41 -7.95
N CYS A 80 -1.04 1.72 -7.90
CA CYS A 80 -1.59 2.59 -6.87
C CYS A 80 -1.60 1.94 -5.48
N VAL A 81 -1.80 0.62 -5.39
CA VAL A 81 -1.73 -0.10 -4.11
C VAL A 81 -0.31 -0.05 -3.55
N GLU A 82 0.71 -0.33 -4.36
CA GLU A 82 2.11 -0.35 -3.92
C GLU A 82 2.67 1.08 -3.71
N GLY A 83 2.26 2.05 -4.54
CA GLY A 83 2.89 3.37 -4.60
C GLY A 83 2.12 4.53 -3.96
N ILE A 84 0.79 4.46 -3.86
CA ILE A 84 -0.05 5.55 -3.33
C ILE A 84 -0.62 5.15 -1.97
N PHE A 85 -1.25 3.98 -1.88
CA PHE A 85 -1.74 3.50 -0.59
C PHE A 85 -0.55 3.29 0.35
N PHE A 86 -0.77 3.65 1.63
CA PHE A 86 0.24 3.60 2.70
C PHE A 86 1.40 4.60 2.58
N SER A 87 1.51 5.36 1.50
CA SER A 87 2.52 6.42 1.36
C SER A 87 2.49 7.44 2.51
N GLY A 88 1.29 7.79 3.01
CA GLY A 88 1.14 8.65 4.17
C GLY A 88 1.61 8.00 5.48
N SER A 89 1.41 6.68 5.60
CA SER A 89 1.90 5.91 6.74
C SER A 89 3.42 5.88 6.77
N PHE A 90 4.07 5.54 5.64
CA PHE A 90 5.52 5.55 5.52
C PHE A 90 6.11 6.93 5.86
N CYS A 91 5.50 8.00 5.33
CA CYS A 91 5.90 9.38 5.63
C CYS A 91 5.80 9.70 7.13
N SER A 92 4.70 9.32 7.78
CA SER A 92 4.49 9.56 9.21
C SER A 92 5.52 8.83 10.11
N ILE A 93 5.98 7.65 9.70
CA ILE A 93 7.01 6.90 10.44
C ILE A 93 8.40 7.51 10.18
N PHE A 94 8.68 7.97 8.96
CA PHE A 94 9.90 8.74 8.70
C PHE A 94 9.97 10.04 9.50
N TRP A 95 8.83 10.65 9.82
CA TRP A 95 8.79 11.79 10.75
C TRP A 95 9.29 11.40 12.15
N LEU A 96 8.95 10.21 12.67
CA LEU A 96 9.52 9.70 13.92
C LEU A 96 11.03 9.46 13.82
N LYS A 97 11.50 8.95 12.68
CA LYS A 97 12.94 8.75 12.41
C LYS A 97 13.70 10.07 12.50
N LYS A 98 13.17 11.14 11.90
CA LYS A 98 13.79 12.48 11.95
C LYS A 98 13.97 12.99 13.39
N ARG A 99 13.15 12.51 14.33
CA ARG A 99 13.21 12.85 15.75
C ARG A 99 14.03 11.86 16.58
N GLY A 100 14.64 10.85 15.96
CA GLY A 100 15.43 9.82 16.65
C GLY A 100 14.60 8.85 17.49
N LEU A 101 13.32 8.66 17.16
CA LEU A 101 12.40 7.80 17.91
C LEU A 101 12.17 6.46 17.21
N MET A 102 11.83 5.44 17.99
CA MET A 102 11.37 4.13 17.52
C MET A 102 12.32 3.46 16.49
N PRO A 103 13.61 3.26 16.82
CA PRO A 103 14.63 2.85 15.85
C PRO A 103 14.27 1.55 15.10
N GLY A 104 13.72 0.54 15.80
CA GLY A 104 13.27 -0.71 15.17
C GLY A 104 12.15 -0.50 14.13
N LEU A 105 11.09 0.22 14.51
CA LEU A 105 9.99 0.59 13.61
C LEU A 105 10.48 1.39 12.40
N THR A 106 11.33 2.40 12.63
CA THR A 106 11.79 3.28 11.55
C THR A 106 12.74 2.58 10.59
N PHE A 107 13.53 1.61 11.07
CA PHE A 107 14.40 0.80 10.23
C PHE A 107 13.60 -0.17 9.37
N SER A 108 12.64 -0.90 9.95
CA SER A 108 11.77 -1.78 9.16
C SER A 108 10.94 -0.99 8.14
N ASN A 109 10.46 0.20 8.51
CA ASN A 109 9.75 1.10 7.59
C ASN A 109 10.59 1.52 6.38
N GLU A 110 11.89 1.75 6.56
CA GLU A 110 12.78 2.10 5.45
C GLU A 110 12.95 0.94 4.47
N LEU A 111 13.09 -0.28 4.99
CA LEU A 111 13.22 -1.48 4.16
C LEU A 111 11.93 -1.75 3.39
N ILE A 112 10.79 -1.75 4.08
CA ILE A 112 9.48 -1.98 3.45
C ILE A 112 9.20 -0.88 2.42
N SER A 113 9.35 0.39 2.77
CA SER A 113 9.11 1.50 1.83
C SER A 113 10.01 1.46 0.59
N ARG A 114 11.25 0.96 0.71
CA ARG A 114 12.13 0.72 -0.44
C ARG A 114 11.57 -0.38 -1.35
N ASP A 115 11.12 -1.46 -0.74
CA ASP A 115 10.64 -2.65 -1.45
C ASP A 115 9.31 -2.34 -2.17
N GLU A 116 8.37 -1.65 -1.52
CA GLU A 116 7.13 -1.13 -2.15
C GLU A 116 7.42 -0.19 -3.32
N GLY A 117 8.44 0.68 -3.19
CA GLY A 117 8.89 1.53 -4.28
C GLY A 117 9.34 0.73 -5.50
N LEU A 118 10.12 -0.34 -5.29
CA LEU A 118 10.55 -1.23 -6.35
C LEU A 118 9.37 -1.97 -7.00
N HIS A 119 8.38 -2.40 -6.21
CA HIS A 119 7.17 -3.05 -6.72
C HIS A 119 6.33 -2.10 -7.58
N CYS A 120 6.15 -0.85 -7.14
CA CYS A 120 5.48 0.20 -7.90
C CYS A 120 6.19 0.51 -9.22
N ASP A 121 7.52 0.67 -9.19
CA ASP A 121 8.32 0.90 -10.40
C ASP A 121 8.21 -0.26 -11.38
N PHE A 122 8.16 -1.49 -10.88
CA PHE A 122 7.96 -2.68 -11.70
C PHE A 122 6.58 -2.72 -12.36
N ALA A 123 5.52 -2.34 -11.63
CA ALA A 123 4.18 -2.20 -12.21
C ALA A 123 4.16 -1.13 -13.31
N CYS A 124 4.82 0.01 -13.09
CA CYS A 124 5.00 1.05 -14.11
C CYS A 124 5.76 0.54 -15.35
N LEU A 125 6.83 -0.24 -15.14
CA LEU A 125 7.58 -0.85 -16.23
C LEU A 125 6.70 -1.79 -17.06
N LEU A 126 5.96 -2.70 -16.41
CA LEU A 126 5.04 -3.60 -17.11
C LEU A 126 3.96 -2.82 -17.89
N TYR A 127 3.39 -1.77 -17.29
CA TYR A 127 2.43 -0.90 -17.97
C TYR A 127 3.06 -0.22 -19.21
N SER A 128 4.33 0.21 -19.11
CA SER A 128 5.04 0.86 -20.21
C SER A 128 5.23 -0.05 -21.43
N LEU A 129 5.31 -1.37 -21.20
CA LEU A 129 5.46 -2.41 -22.22
C LEU A 129 4.14 -2.83 -22.86
N LEU A 130 3.00 -2.35 -22.37
CA LEU A 130 1.70 -2.65 -22.97
C LEU A 130 1.55 -1.95 -24.33
N ASN A 131 1.09 -2.71 -25.33
CA ASN A 131 0.72 -2.16 -26.64
C ASN A 131 -0.54 -1.29 -26.56
N ASN A 132 -1.55 -1.77 -25.82
CA ASN A 132 -2.83 -1.08 -25.63
C ASN A 132 -2.87 -0.49 -24.22
N LYS A 133 -2.51 0.79 -24.12
CA LYS A 133 -2.57 1.57 -22.88
C LYS A 133 -3.93 2.22 -22.72
N LEU A 134 -4.28 2.53 -21.47
CA LEU A 134 -5.49 3.29 -21.16
C LEU A 134 -5.37 4.73 -21.65
N SER A 135 -6.51 5.38 -21.87
CA SER A 135 -6.55 6.82 -22.10
C SER A 135 -6.02 7.57 -20.88
N GLU A 136 -5.41 8.73 -21.11
CA GLU A 136 -4.88 9.58 -20.04
C GLU A 136 -5.95 9.96 -19.02
N GLU A 137 -7.17 10.22 -19.48
CA GLU A 137 -8.33 10.49 -18.64
C GLU A 137 -8.63 9.32 -17.69
N ARG A 138 -8.63 8.09 -18.20
CA ARG A 138 -8.87 6.89 -17.40
C ARG A 138 -7.76 6.68 -16.38
N VAL A 139 -6.50 6.89 -16.77
CA VAL A 139 -5.34 6.82 -15.87
C VAL A 139 -5.49 7.82 -14.72
N ARG A 140 -5.77 9.08 -15.04
CA ARG A 140 -5.94 10.14 -14.04
C ARG A 140 -7.09 9.86 -13.09
N GLY A 141 -8.21 9.34 -13.59
CA GLY A 141 -9.36 8.95 -12.75
C GLY A 141 -8.98 7.90 -11.70
N ILE A 142 -8.29 6.84 -12.11
CA ILE A 142 -7.86 5.76 -11.20
C ILE A 142 -6.90 6.29 -10.12
N ILE A 143 -5.92 7.10 -10.53
CA ILE A 143 -4.95 7.71 -9.61
C ILE A 143 -5.63 8.68 -8.66
N ALA A 144 -6.54 9.54 -9.14
CA ALA A 144 -7.26 10.50 -8.31
C ALA A 144 -8.09 9.80 -7.23
N ASP A 145 -8.83 8.75 -7.59
CA ASP A 145 -9.60 7.95 -6.64
C ASP A 145 -8.70 7.35 -5.54
N ALA A 146 -7.54 6.80 -5.90
CA ALA A 146 -6.59 6.25 -4.94
C ALA A 146 -6.04 7.33 -4.01
N VAL A 147 -5.67 8.48 -4.56
CA VAL A 147 -5.15 9.62 -3.79
C VAL A 147 -6.19 10.14 -2.80
N ASP A 148 -7.45 10.28 -3.20
CA ASP A 148 -8.49 10.80 -2.31
C ASP A 148 -8.80 9.83 -1.16
N ILE A 149 -8.75 8.53 -1.40
CA ILE A 149 -8.86 7.51 -0.35
C ILE A 149 -7.65 7.55 0.61
N GLU A 150 -6.44 7.71 0.09
CA GLU A 150 -5.24 7.81 0.95
C GLU A 150 -5.28 9.08 1.80
N LYS A 151 -5.72 10.22 1.25
CA LYS A 151 -5.90 11.46 2.02
C LYS A 151 -6.86 11.27 3.19
N GLU A 152 -8.00 10.63 2.95
CA GLU A 152 -8.97 10.32 4.00
C GLU A 152 -8.36 9.44 5.09
N PHE A 153 -7.68 8.36 4.70
CA PHE A 153 -6.98 7.50 5.64
C PHE A 153 -5.98 8.29 6.51
N VAL A 154 -5.14 9.12 5.89
CA VAL A 154 -4.15 9.93 6.62
C VAL A 154 -4.82 10.93 7.56
N CYS A 155 -5.91 11.57 7.12
CA CYS A 155 -6.65 12.55 7.92
C CYS A 155 -7.39 11.93 9.11
N ASP A 156 -7.81 10.67 9.01
CA ASP A 156 -8.51 9.94 10.07
C ASP A 156 -7.52 9.25 11.02
N ALA A 157 -6.44 8.68 10.48
CA ALA A 157 -5.47 7.89 11.24
C ALA A 157 -4.46 8.75 12.01
N LEU A 158 -4.11 9.94 11.50
CA LEU A 158 -3.18 10.84 12.16
C LEU A 158 -3.93 12.04 12.77
N PRO A 159 -3.70 12.36 14.06
CA PRO A 159 -4.27 13.56 14.67
C PRO A 159 -3.86 14.79 13.87
N ARG A 160 -4.84 15.60 13.45
CA ARG A 160 -4.54 16.91 12.87
C ARG A 160 -3.89 17.78 13.94
N ALA A 161 -2.83 18.51 13.57
CA ALA A 161 -2.30 19.55 14.44
C ALA A 161 -3.45 20.52 14.78
N PRO A 162 -3.60 20.95 16.05
CA PRO A 162 -4.57 21.97 16.38
C PRO A 162 -4.31 23.18 15.49
N SER A 163 -5.37 23.70 14.86
CA SER A 163 -5.30 24.96 14.13
C SER A 163 -4.74 26.00 15.10
N SER A 164 -3.62 26.60 14.74
CA SER A 164 -3.08 27.75 15.45
C SER A 164 -4.10 28.88 15.36
N GLU A 165 -4.90 29.05 16.41
CA GLU A 165 -5.60 30.31 16.71
C GLU A 165 -4.58 31.40 17.07
#